data_AF-A0A1Q7HWR4-F1
#
_entry.id   AF-A0A1Q7HWR4-F1
#
_cell.length_a   1.000
_cell.length_b   1.000
_cell.length_c   1.000
_cell.angle_alpha   90.00
_cell.angle_beta   90.00
_cell.angle_gamma   90.00
#
_symmetry.space_group_name_H-M   'P 1'
#
loop_
_entity.id
_entity.type
_entity.pdbx_description
1 polymer ?
#
loop_
_entity_poly.entity_id
_entity_poly.type
_entity_poly.pdbx_seq_one_letter_code
_entity_poly.pdbx_strand_id
1 'polypeptide(L)'
;MSLQPEVRVVQVEFGPSKLAASLNREIEPGSQLLCAVLDIRWTDPNPRSALARIERRLMEFSSTFRSHQCRGSLAYHVFVRGRDGPAPGAAPDRRAATKRPAPPFDACLALAHLIEHAIIDFESTVTGQARISGVTGARRKPPGRFDVMVECHDRCVGRLCLALAVTTLTAAADARPPGRLERDALATVRLAQRHPGRTWTPAAVARALGWSFPQSLRALSALRDLGYLTESPYTVNISGVPQYRVSAC
;
A
#
# COMPACT_ATOMS: atom_id res chain seq x y z
N MET A 1 9.44 22.18 -11.70
CA MET A 1 9.98 20.92 -11.16
C MET A 1 8.86 20.27 -10.35
N SER A 2 8.63 18.97 -10.51
CA SER A 2 7.61 18.26 -9.73
C SER A 2 8.08 18.15 -8.27
N LEU A 3 7.19 18.42 -7.31
CA LEU A 3 7.44 18.18 -5.89
C LEU A 3 7.01 16.76 -5.47
N GLN A 4 6.41 16.01 -6.39
CA GLN A 4 6.04 14.62 -6.17
C GLN A 4 7.29 13.76 -5.95
N PRO A 5 7.22 12.80 -5.02
CA PRO A 5 8.21 11.73 -5.00
C PRO A 5 8.08 10.91 -6.30
N GLU A 6 9.21 10.68 -6.96
CA GLU A 6 9.31 9.71 -8.03
C GLU A 6 9.56 8.34 -7.40
N VAL A 7 8.58 7.44 -7.52
CA VAL A 7 8.68 6.06 -7.02
C VAL A 7 8.68 5.11 -8.21
N ARG A 8 9.77 4.38 -8.39
CA ARG A 8 9.90 3.34 -9.42
C ARG A 8 9.95 1.98 -8.76
N VAL A 9 9.01 1.11 -9.14
CA VAL A 9 9.10 -0.32 -8.83
C VAL A 9 10.15 -0.94 -9.76
N VAL A 10 11.27 -1.38 -9.18
CA VAL A 10 12.41 -1.96 -9.91
C VAL A 10 12.19 -3.45 -10.14
N GLN A 11 11.69 -4.14 -9.12
CA GLN A 11 11.54 -5.58 -9.11
C GLN A 11 10.38 -5.96 -8.19
N VAL A 12 9.66 -7.02 -8.58
CA VAL A 12 8.61 -7.63 -7.75
C VAL A 12 8.80 -9.14 -7.81
N GLU A 13 8.98 -9.75 -6.65
CA GLU A 13 9.08 -11.18 -6.46
C GLU A 13 8.03 -11.67 -5.47
N PHE A 14 7.71 -12.96 -5.56
CA PHE A 14 6.80 -13.62 -4.63
C PHE A 14 7.42 -14.90 -4.10
N GLY A 15 7.38 -15.05 -2.78
CA GLY A 15 7.86 -16.25 -2.12
C GLY A 15 8.39 -15.99 -0.71
N PRO A 16 8.80 -17.05 -0.01
CA PRO A 16 9.33 -16.92 1.33
C PRO A 16 10.70 -16.23 1.35
N SER A 17 10.94 -15.40 2.37
CA SER A 17 12.22 -14.73 2.60
C SER A 17 12.69 -14.95 4.03
N LYS A 18 13.82 -15.65 4.18
CA LYS A 18 14.48 -15.81 5.50
C LYS A 18 14.92 -14.46 6.07
N LEU A 19 15.29 -13.52 5.20
CA LEU A 19 15.68 -12.17 5.61
C LEU A 19 14.52 -11.45 6.27
N ALA A 20 13.32 -11.48 5.68
CA ALA A 20 12.14 -10.80 6.22
C ALA A 20 11.82 -11.26 7.65
N ALA A 21 11.72 -12.58 7.88
CA ALA A 21 11.47 -13.17 9.19
C ALA A 21 12.57 -12.85 10.22
N SER A 22 13.83 -12.68 9.77
CA SER A 22 14.93 -12.27 10.66
C SER A 22 14.85 -10.80 11.09
N LEU A 23 14.24 -9.94 10.26
CA LEU A 23 14.12 -8.50 10.50
C LEU A 23 12.83 -8.14 11.24
N ASN A 24 11.74 -8.88 11.01
CA ASN A 24 10.49 -8.74 11.73
C ASN A 24 9.99 -10.11 12.21
N ARG A 25 10.05 -10.33 13.52
CA ARG A 25 9.63 -11.60 14.16
C ARG A 25 8.12 -11.87 14.07
N GLU A 26 7.32 -10.88 13.68
CA GLU A 26 5.89 -11.10 13.42
C GLU A 26 5.64 -11.81 12.11
N ILE A 27 6.56 -11.69 11.13
CA ILE A 27 6.47 -12.41 9.87
C ILE A 27 6.67 -13.89 10.15
N GLU A 28 5.69 -14.71 9.79
CA GLU A 28 5.78 -16.15 10.00
C GLU A 28 6.90 -16.76 9.15
N PRO A 29 7.81 -17.55 9.72
CA PRO A 29 8.87 -18.21 8.94
C PRO A 29 8.29 -19.08 7.81
N GLY A 30 8.66 -18.79 6.57
CA GLY A 30 8.17 -19.52 5.40
C GLY A 30 6.85 -19.01 4.82
N SER A 31 6.27 -17.94 5.38
CA SER A 31 5.10 -17.28 4.79
C SER A 31 5.40 -16.81 3.37
N GLN A 32 4.35 -16.76 2.54
CA GLN A 32 4.44 -16.16 1.23
C GLN A 32 4.52 -14.65 1.39
N LEU A 33 5.47 -14.02 0.70
CA LEU A 33 5.67 -12.57 0.76
C LEU A 33 5.57 -11.99 -0.64
N LEU A 34 4.99 -10.79 -0.73
CA LEU A 34 5.30 -9.82 -1.76
C LEU A 34 6.66 -9.18 -1.40
N CYS A 35 7.64 -9.30 -2.28
CA CYS A 35 8.94 -8.65 -2.14
C CYS A 35 9.13 -7.64 -3.27
N ALA A 36 9.06 -6.34 -2.95
CA ALA A 36 9.22 -5.26 -3.90
C ALA A 36 10.53 -4.49 -3.65
N VAL A 37 11.26 -4.20 -4.72
CA VAL A 37 12.41 -3.29 -4.70
C VAL A 37 11.96 -1.96 -5.30
N LEU A 38 12.08 -0.88 -4.52
CA LEU A 38 11.68 0.47 -4.90
C LEU A 38 12.90 1.37 -5.02
N ASP A 39 12.97 2.13 -6.11
CA ASP A 39 13.83 3.31 -6.20
C ASP A 39 12.96 4.55 -5.94
N ILE A 40 13.28 5.32 -4.91
CA ILE A 40 12.55 6.54 -4.54
C ILE A 40 13.50 7.73 -4.64
N ARG A 41 13.06 8.75 -5.37
CA ARG A 41 13.69 10.06 -5.43
C ARG A 41 12.71 11.11 -4.99
N TRP A 42 13.12 11.98 -4.08
CA TRP A 42 12.25 13.03 -3.60
C TRP A 42 13.03 14.31 -3.36
N THR A 43 12.63 15.37 -4.05
CA THR A 43 13.28 16.68 -4.03
C THR A 43 12.41 17.77 -3.38
N ASP A 44 11.36 17.38 -2.65
CA ASP A 44 10.55 18.35 -1.89
C ASP A 44 11.43 19.05 -0.85
N PRO A 45 11.44 20.40 -0.78
CA PRO A 45 12.24 21.15 0.18
C PRO A 45 11.78 20.96 1.64
N ASN A 46 10.57 20.46 1.87
CA ASN A 46 10.00 20.15 3.18
C ASN A 46 9.27 18.79 3.20
N PRO A 47 10.02 17.68 3.06
CA PRO A 47 9.42 16.36 2.89
C PRO A 47 8.72 15.86 4.16
N ARG A 48 9.11 16.33 5.35
CA ARG A 48 8.41 16.03 6.62
C ARG A 48 6.97 16.54 6.60
N SER A 49 6.77 17.76 6.13
CA SER A 49 5.43 18.34 6.02
C SER A 49 4.61 17.60 4.96
N ALA A 50 5.25 17.21 3.84
CA ALA A 50 4.59 16.40 2.82
C ALA A 50 4.13 15.05 3.35
N LEU A 51 5.00 14.31 4.04
CA LEU A 51 4.66 13.04 4.70
C LEU A 51 3.53 13.19 5.71
N ALA A 52 3.57 14.23 6.56
CA ALA A 52 2.49 14.49 7.52
C ALA A 52 1.13 14.76 6.84
N ARG A 53 1.12 15.34 5.63
CA ARG A 53 -0.11 15.47 4.83
C ARG A 53 -0.56 14.13 4.27
N ILE A 54 0.36 13.32 3.73
CA ILE A 54 0.06 12.00 3.18
C ILE A 54 -0.52 11.10 4.27
N GLU A 55 0.13 11.02 5.44
CA GLU A 55 -0.35 10.24 6.58
C GLU A 55 -1.76 10.64 7.01
N ARG A 56 -2.04 11.95 7.10
CA ARG A 56 -3.37 12.47 7.45
C ARG A 56 -4.43 12.00 6.47
N ARG A 57 -4.14 12.11 5.17
CA ARG A 57 -5.06 11.72 4.10
C ARG A 57 -5.30 10.21 4.06
N LEU A 58 -4.27 9.42 4.37
CA LEU A 58 -4.43 7.97 4.53
C LEU A 58 -5.33 7.65 5.73
N MET A 59 -5.15 8.32 6.87
CA MET A 59 -6.04 8.13 8.03
C MET A 59 -7.49 8.58 7.78
N GLU A 60 -7.71 9.60 6.94
CA GLU A 60 -9.05 10.02 6.49
C GLU A 60 -9.66 9.01 5.49
N PHE A 61 -8.80 8.37 4.69
CA PHE A 61 -9.21 7.34 3.77
C PHE A 61 -9.60 6.04 4.49
N SER A 62 -8.76 5.58 5.42
CA SER A 62 -8.94 4.34 6.15
C SER A 62 -8.56 4.53 7.61
N SER A 63 -9.50 4.26 8.52
CA SER A 63 -9.27 4.42 9.95
C SER A 63 -8.39 3.29 10.54
N THR A 64 -8.26 2.17 9.82
CA THR A 64 -7.47 1.01 10.25
C THR A 64 -5.99 1.30 10.30
N PHE A 65 -5.47 2.27 9.53
CA PHE A 65 -4.08 2.74 9.64
C PHE A 65 -3.66 3.11 11.06
N ARG A 66 -4.59 3.61 11.91
CA ARG A 66 -4.30 3.95 13.31
C ARG A 66 -3.99 2.74 14.19
N SER A 67 -4.42 1.55 13.76
CA SER A 67 -4.18 0.30 14.48
C SER A 67 -2.87 -0.38 14.09
N HIS A 68 -2.20 0.12 13.04
CA HIS A 68 -0.93 -0.46 12.60
C HIS A 68 0.15 -0.24 13.66
N GLN A 69 0.90 -1.30 13.95
CA GLN A 69 2.00 -1.26 14.91
C GLN A 69 3.32 -1.05 14.17
N CYS A 70 3.81 0.19 14.13
CA CYS A 70 5.14 0.48 13.61
C CYS A 70 6.22 0.02 14.60
N ARG A 71 7.19 -0.75 14.13
CA ARG A 71 8.36 -1.16 14.91
C ARG A 71 9.63 -0.64 14.24
N GLY A 72 10.64 -0.30 15.04
CA GLY A 72 11.88 0.29 14.55
C GLY A 72 12.14 1.68 15.11
N SER A 73 13.00 2.44 14.43
CA SER A 73 13.43 3.76 14.92
C SER A 73 12.29 4.79 14.88
N LEU A 74 12.09 5.50 15.99
CA LEU A 74 11.01 6.49 16.18
C LEU A 74 10.94 7.55 15.06
N ALA A 75 12.09 7.88 14.44
CA ALA A 75 12.17 8.87 13.37
C ALA A 75 11.37 8.49 12.10
N TYR A 76 11.00 7.22 11.96
CA TYR A 76 10.29 6.66 10.80
C TYR A 76 8.92 6.09 11.15
N HIS A 77 8.48 6.23 12.41
CA HIS A 77 7.16 5.77 12.79
C HIS A 77 6.09 6.59 12.06
N VAL A 78 5.18 5.89 11.39
CA VAL A 78 4.02 6.49 10.72
C VAL A 78 2.77 6.32 11.60
N PHE A 79 1.83 7.26 11.48
CA PHE A 79 0.53 7.22 12.18
C PHE A 79 0.59 7.31 13.73
N VAL A 80 1.73 7.67 14.32
CA VAL A 80 1.89 7.74 15.80
C VAL A 80 1.12 8.90 16.45
N ARG A 81 0.40 9.73 15.69
CA ARG A 81 -0.44 10.80 16.25
C ARG A 81 -1.76 10.24 16.77
N GLY A 82 -1.76 9.72 18.00
CA GLY A 82 -3.00 9.28 18.65
C GLY A 82 -2.93 8.56 20.00
N ARG A 83 -1.76 8.36 20.60
CA ARG A 83 -1.66 8.04 22.04
C ARG A 83 -0.96 9.22 22.71
N ASP A 84 -1.77 10.05 23.36
CA ASP A 84 -1.36 11.09 24.30
C ASP A 84 -0.55 12.24 23.69
N GLY A 85 -1.20 13.40 23.56
CA GLY A 85 -0.48 14.63 23.93
C GLY A 85 0.08 14.41 25.35
N PRO A 86 1.28 14.91 25.67
CA PRO A 86 1.87 14.62 26.96
C PRO A 86 0.89 15.05 28.05
N ALA A 87 0.43 14.09 28.87
CA ALA A 87 -0.16 14.45 30.15
C ALA A 87 0.91 15.28 30.88
N PRO A 88 0.59 16.51 31.34
CA PRO A 88 1.56 17.31 32.06
C PRO A 88 1.89 16.59 33.37
N GLY A 89 3.03 15.88 33.40
CA GLY A 89 3.52 15.21 34.60
C GLY A 89 4.13 13.81 34.43
N ALA A 90 4.00 13.14 33.28
CA ALA A 90 4.67 11.84 33.09
C ALA A 90 6.14 12.05 32.70
N ALA A 91 7.02 12.01 33.68
CA ALA A 91 8.47 12.07 33.47
C ALA A 91 8.91 10.91 32.53
N PRO A 92 9.73 11.18 31.50
CA PRO A 92 10.30 10.11 30.71
C PRO A 92 11.24 9.30 31.59
N ASP A 93 11.05 7.98 31.60
CA ASP A 93 11.90 7.06 32.34
C ASP A 93 13.35 7.22 31.86
N ARG A 94 14.13 7.90 32.70
CA ARG A 94 15.45 8.48 32.38
C ARG A 94 16.59 7.47 32.51
N ARG A 95 16.32 6.18 32.33
CA ARG A 95 17.35 5.15 32.46
C ARG A 95 17.59 4.47 31.12
N ALA A 96 18.76 4.84 30.55
CA ALA A 96 19.42 4.30 29.35
C ALA A 96 19.25 5.04 28.01
N ALA A 97 18.89 6.33 27.99
CA ALA A 97 19.16 7.18 26.82
C ALA A 97 20.63 7.63 26.81
N THR A 98 21.53 6.72 26.40
CA THR A 98 22.83 7.15 25.88
C THR A 98 22.55 8.19 24.78
N LYS A 99 23.22 9.35 24.84
CA LYS A 99 23.12 10.47 23.88
C LYS A 99 23.60 10.06 22.48
N ARG A 100 22.98 9.07 21.86
CA ARG A 100 23.10 8.87 20.43
C ARG A 100 22.32 9.99 19.76
N PRO A 101 22.92 10.79 18.86
CA PRO A 101 22.16 11.73 18.05
C PRO A 101 21.05 10.95 17.35
N ALA A 102 19.84 11.52 17.33
CA ALA A 102 18.74 10.93 16.60
C ALA A 102 19.21 10.71 15.14
N PRO A 103 18.99 9.52 14.56
CA PRO A 103 19.40 9.28 13.19
C PRO A 103 18.77 10.35 12.28
N PRO A 104 19.51 10.82 11.25
CA PRO A 104 18.97 11.78 10.31
C PRO A 104 17.70 11.21 9.68
N PHE A 105 16.71 12.08 9.45
CA PHE A 105 15.45 11.69 8.84
C PHE A 105 15.63 11.52 7.34
N ASP A 106 15.42 10.30 6.86
CA ASP A 106 15.37 9.97 5.45
C ASP A 106 13.90 9.94 4.98
N ALA A 107 13.52 10.96 4.21
CA ALA A 107 12.16 11.08 3.67
C ALA A 107 11.79 9.94 2.71
N CYS A 108 12.77 9.44 1.94
CA CYS A 108 12.53 8.36 0.99
C CYS A 108 12.29 7.04 1.72
N LEU A 109 13.06 6.79 2.80
CA LEU A 109 12.81 5.64 3.68
C LEU A 109 11.43 5.74 4.37
N ALA A 110 11.07 6.92 4.88
CA ALA A 110 9.77 7.13 5.49
C ALA A 110 8.62 6.90 4.48
N LEU A 111 8.77 7.33 3.22
CA LEU A 111 7.80 7.05 2.18
C LEU A 111 7.72 5.56 1.82
N ALA A 112 8.86 4.86 1.70
CA ALA A 112 8.89 3.41 1.48
C ALA A 112 8.15 2.66 2.60
N HIS A 113 8.38 3.07 3.85
CA HIS A 113 7.68 2.49 5.00
C HIS A 113 6.18 2.82 4.99
N LEU A 114 5.78 4.01 4.56
CA LEU A 114 4.37 4.34 4.40
C LEU A 114 3.70 3.51 3.27
N ILE A 115 4.43 3.23 2.19
CA ILE A 115 3.99 2.33 1.11
C ILE A 115 3.77 0.92 1.67
N GLU A 116 4.70 0.38 2.47
CA GLU A 116 4.53 -0.91 3.16
C GLU A 116 3.22 -0.95 3.96
N HIS A 117 2.97 0.06 4.78
CA HIS A 117 1.73 0.14 5.56
C HIS A 117 0.47 0.24 4.68
N ALA A 118 0.53 1.00 3.58
CA ALA A 118 -0.58 1.08 2.64
C ALA A 118 -0.88 -0.27 1.98
N ILE A 119 0.16 -1.04 1.62
CA ILE A 119 -0.01 -2.40 1.09
C ILE A 119 -0.70 -3.29 2.12
N ILE A 120 -0.22 -3.29 3.38
CA ILE A 120 -0.81 -4.05 4.49
C ILE A 120 -2.30 -3.73 4.65
N ASP A 121 -2.66 -2.43 4.68
CA ASP A 121 -4.04 -1.98 4.89
C ASP A 121 -4.96 -2.38 3.72
N PHE A 122 -4.48 -2.20 2.50
CA PHE A 122 -5.22 -2.56 1.29
C PHE A 122 -5.40 -4.07 1.18
N GLU A 123 -4.36 -4.84 1.47
CA GLU A 123 -4.43 -6.30 1.45
C GLU A 123 -5.38 -6.82 2.53
N SER A 124 -5.30 -6.30 3.76
CA SER A 124 -6.23 -6.66 4.83
C SER A 124 -7.69 -6.32 4.46
N THR A 125 -7.90 -5.17 3.81
CA THR A 125 -9.22 -4.76 3.30
C THR A 125 -9.76 -5.74 2.25
N VAL A 126 -8.92 -6.19 1.33
CA VAL A 126 -9.30 -7.10 0.24
C VAL A 126 -9.51 -8.52 0.73
N THR A 127 -8.56 -9.07 1.49
CA THR A 127 -8.54 -10.48 1.90
C THR A 127 -9.36 -10.73 3.17
N GLY A 128 -9.59 -9.69 3.97
CA GLY A 128 -10.18 -9.82 5.30
C GLY A 128 -9.25 -10.43 6.34
N GLN A 129 -7.96 -10.57 6.05
CA GLN A 129 -6.99 -11.08 7.02
C GLN A 129 -6.81 -10.09 8.17
N ALA A 130 -6.92 -10.60 9.40
CA ALA A 130 -6.83 -9.80 10.62
C ALA A 130 -5.38 -9.36 10.95
N ARG A 131 -4.39 -10.06 10.40
CA ARG A 131 -2.97 -9.80 10.62
C ARG A 131 -2.20 -9.99 9.33
N ILE A 132 -1.48 -8.94 8.94
CA ILE A 132 -0.53 -8.93 7.85
C ILE A 132 0.66 -8.12 8.34
N SER A 133 1.85 -8.71 8.28
CA SER A 133 3.09 -8.07 8.70
C SER A 133 3.92 -7.66 7.50
N GLY A 134 4.76 -6.66 7.67
CA GLY A 134 5.73 -6.27 6.66
C GLY A 134 7.06 -5.85 7.27
N VAL A 135 8.00 -5.53 6.40
CA VAL A 135 9.24 -4.86 6.74
C VAL A 135 9.75 -4.03 5.57
N THR A 136 10.19 -2.81 5.88
CA THR A 136 10.94 -1.95 4.97
C THR A 136 12.41 -1.92 5.36
N GLY A 137 13.30 -2.13 4.38
CA GLY A 137 14.74 -2.04 4.54
C GLY A 137 15.37 -1.07 3.55
N ALA A 138 16.24 -0.17 4.02
CA ALA A 138 17.07 0.65 3.15
C ALA A 138 18.31 -0.13 2.68
N ARG A 139 18.56 -0.15 1.36
CA ARG A 139 19.80 -0.72 0.84
C ARG A 139 20.94 0.28 1.00
N ARG A 140 22.15 -0.23 1.23
CA ARG A 140 23.37 0.61 1.29
C ARG A 140 23.70 1.24 -0.06
N LYS A 141 23.45 0.52 -1.16
CA LYS A 141 23.71 0.99 -2.54
C LYS A 141 22.64 0.45 -3.51
N PRO A 142 22.20 1.25 -4.48
CA PRO A 142 22.35 2.70 -4.54
C PRO A 142 21.55 3.41 -3.42
N PRO A 143 21.91 4.63 -3.00
CA PRO A 143 21.06 5.44 -2.14
C PRO A 143 19.67 5.64 -2.74
N GLY A 144 18.64 5.67 -1.91
CA GLY A 144 17.24 5.78 -2.36
C GLY A 144 16.64 4.46 -2.86
N ARG A 145 17.34 3.33 -2.71
CA ARG A 145 16.78 1.99 -2.97
C ARG A 145 16.32 1.32 -1.68
N PHE A 146 15.09 0.81 -1.71
CA PHE A 146 14.42 0.20 -0.57
C PHE A 146 13.83 -1.15 -0.94
N ASP A 147 13.88 -2.08 0.01
CA ASP A 147 13.15 -3.33 -0.05
C ASP A 147 11.89 -3.19 0.80
N VAL A 148 10.73 -3.49 0.22
CA VAL A 148 9.44 -3.58 0.91
C VAL A 148 8.98 -5.02 0.82
N MET A 149 8.85 -5.68 1.95
CA MET A 149 8.40 -7.07 2.05
C MET A 149 7.13 -7.14 2.88
N VAL A 150 6.07 -7.74 2.36
CA VAL A 150 4.75 -7.83 3.03
C VAL A 150 4.21 -9.24 2.90
N GLU A 151 3.66 -9.80 3.98
CA GLU A 151 2.95 -11.09 3.95
C GLU A 151 1.82 -11.05 2.93
N CYS A 152 1.89 -11.94 1.94
CA CYS A 152 0.96 -11.94 0.82
C CYS A 152 0.83 -13.33 0.19
N HIS A 153 -0.38 -13.89 0.23
CA HIS A 153 -0.67 -15.24 -0.32
C HIS A 153 -1.18 -15.22 -1.76
N ASP A 154 -1.71 -14.07 -2.22
CA ASP A 154 -2.26 -13.91 -3.56
C ASP A 154 -1.43 -12.90 -4.35
N ARG A 155 -0.74 -13.40 -5.39
CA ARG A 155 0.18 -12.60 -6.20
C ARG A 155 -0.51 -11.46 -6.94
N CYS A 156 -1.74 -11.66 -7.40
CA CYS A 156 -2.49 -10.63 -8.11
C CYS A 156 -2.91 -9.52 -7.14
N VAL A 157 -3.38 -9.89 -5.95
CA VAL A 157 -3.73 -8.93 -4.90
C VAL A 157 -2.48 -8.14 -4.47
N GLY A 158 -1.36 -8.81 -4.18
CA GLY A 158 -0.12 -8.14 -3.79
C GLY A 158 0.39 -7.14 -4.84
N ARG A 159 0.39 -7.52 -6.12
CA ARG A 159 0.76 -6.60 -7.22
C ARG A 159 -0.15 -5.38 -7.30
N LEU A 160 -1.46 -5.59 -7.19
CA LEU A 160 -2.44 -4.51 -7.20
C LEU A 160 -2.24 -3.58 -6.00
N CYS A 161 -2.13 -4.12 -4.79
CA CYS A 161 -1.96 -3.34 -3.57
C CYS A 161 -0.68 -2.50 -3.63
N LEU A 162 0.41 -3.05 -4.16
CA LEU A 162 1.64 -2.30 -4.43
C LEU A 162 1.41 -1.16 -5.42
N ALA A 163 0.81 -1.45 -6.58
CA ALA A 163 0.54 -0.44 -7.61
C ALA A 163 -0.34 0.69 -7.04
N LEU A 164 -1.42 0.34 -6.36
CA LEU A 164 -2.37 1.26 -5.75
C LEU A 164 -1.72 2.10 -4.64
N ALA A 165 -0.88 1.50 -3.79
CA ALA A 165 -0.14 2.22 -2.76
C ALA A 165 0.81 3.26 -3.38
N VAL A 166 1.60 2.85 -4.37
CA VAL A 166 2.53 3.76 -5.06
C VAL A 166 1.77 4.91 -5.72
N THR A 167 0.72 4.64 -6.50
CA THR A 167 -0.04 5.70 -7.19
C THR A 167 -0.76 6.62 -6.21
N THR A 168 -1.33 6.06 -5.15
CA THR A 168 -2.07 6.82 -4.14
C THR A 168 -1.14 7.76 -3.37
N LEU A 169 -0.02 7.25 -2.86
CA LEU A 169 0.86 8.01 -1.99
C LEU A 169 1.63 9.10 -2.77
N THR A 170 2.03 8.81 -4.02
CA THR A 170 2.64 9.80 -4.91
C THR A 170 1.63 10.90 -5.28
N ALA A 171 0.38 10.56 -5.59
CA ALA A 171 -0.68 11.55 -5.84
C ALA A 171 -1.04 12.36 -4.59
N ALA A 172 -1.03 11.73 -3.41
CA ALA A 172 -1.34 12.37 -2.14
C ALA A 172 -0.30 13.41 -1.74
N ALA A 173 0.96 13.27 -2.17
CA ALA A 173 1.98 14.31 -2.01
C ALA A 173 1.57 15.62 -2.71
N ASP A 174 0.90 15.50 -3.86
CA ASP A 174 0.49 16.55 -4.78
C ASP A 174 -0.96 17.00 -4.62
N ALA A 175 -1.41 17.04 -3.37
CA ALA A 175 -2.73 17.51 -3.02
C ALA A 175 -3.93 16.68 -3.57
N ARG A 176 -3.71 15.52 -4.22
CA ARG A 176 -4.77 14.57 -4.64
C ARG A 176 -4.89 13.39 -3.66
N PRO A 177 -5.71 13.47 -2.61
CA PRO A 177 -5.82 12.39 -1.63
C PRO A 177 -6.48 11.14 -2.25
N PRO A 178 -6.22 9.94 -1.70
CA PRO A 178 -7.07 8.79 -1.98
C PRO A 178 -8.53 9.10 -1.68
N GLY A 179 -9.42 8.55 -2.50
CA GLY A 179 -10.83 8.87 -2.45
C GLY A 179 -11.71 7.74 -2.95
N ARG A 180 -12.76 8.11 -3.67
CA ARG A 180 -13.80 7.16 -4.08
C ARG A 180 -13.28 6.11 -5.06
N LEU A 181 -12.36 6.48 -5.95
CA LEU A 181 -11.84 5.56 -6.97
C LEU A 181 -11.04 4.41 -6.36
N GLU A 182 -10.18 4.72 -5.38
CA GLU A 182 -9.40 3.72 -4.65
C GLU A 182 -10.31 2.81 -3.80
N ARG A 183 -11.36 3.37 -3.16
CA ARG A 183 -12.38 2.55 -2.45
C ARG A 183 -13.13 1.63 -3.38
N ASP A 184 -13.56 2.15 -4.54
CA ASP A 184 -14.29 1.39 -5.54
C ASP A 184 -13.41 0.24 -6.09
N ALA A 185 -12.11 0.50 -6.31
CA ALA A 185 -11.15 -0.51 -6.71
C ALA A 185 -11.01 -1.62 -5.65
N LEU A 186 -10.73 -1.27 -4.39
CA LEU A 186 -10.58 -2.23 -3.29
C LEU A 186 -11.84 -3.07 -3.08
N ALA A 187 -13.03 -2.45 -3.12
CA ALA A 187 -14.30 -3.16 -2.97
C ALA A 187 -14.55 -4.14 -4.13
N THR A 188 -14.21 -3.75 -5.36
CA THR A 188 -14.36 -4.61 -6.54
C THR A 188 -13.39 -5.80 -6.49
N VAL A 189 -12.16 -5.60 -6.00
CA VAL A 189 -11.16 -6.66 -5.83
C VAL A 189 -11.58 -7.64 -4.76
N ARG A 190 -12.07 -7.13 -3.62
CA ARG A 190 -12.63 -7.96 -2.55
C ARG A 190 -13.78 -8.84 -3.06
N LEU A 191 -14.65 -8.28 -3.90
CA LEU A 191 -15.70 -9.07 -4.57
C LEU A 191 -15.10 -10.13 -5.48
N ALA A 192 -14.08 -9.79 -6.28
CA ALA A 192 -13.41 -10.73 -7.17
C ALA A 192 -12.72 -11.88 -6.43
N GLN A 193 -12.06 -11.59 -5.31
CA GLN A 193 -11.35 -12.55 -4.48
C GLN A 193 -12.29 -13.62 -3.90
N ARG A 194 -13.52 -13.23 -3.56
CA ARG A 194 -14.57 -14.15 -3.07
C ARG A 194 -15.17 -15.06 -4.15
N HIS A 195 -14.92 -14.77 -5.42
CA HIS A 195 -15.47 -15.49 -6.56
C HIS A 195 -14.38 -15.76 -7.62
N PRO A 196 -13.38 -16.59 -7.28
CA PRO A 196 -12.25 -16.88 -8.17
C PRO A 196 -12.72 -17.52 -9.48
N GLY A 197 -11.99 -17.25 -10.57
CA GLY A 197 -12.30 -17.78 -11.91
C GLY A 197 -13.50 -17.16 -12.61
N ARG A 198 -14.26 -16.27 -11.95
CA ARG A 198 -15.42 -15.60 -12.54
C ARG A 198 -15.00 -14.55 -13.56
N THR A 199 -15.80 -14.43 -14.63
CA THR A 199 -15.73 -13.29 -15.56
C THR A 199 -16.61 -12.14 -15.05
N TRP A 200 -16.07 -10.94 -15.06
CA TRP A 200 -16.68 -9.73 -14.51
C TRP A 200 -17.17 -8.81 -15.62
N THR A 201 -18.38 -8.28 -15.45
CA THR A 201 -18.94 -7.24 -16.30
C THR A 201 -19.41 -6.08 -15.42
N PRO A 202 -19.51 -4.85 -15.96
CA PRO A 202 -20.01 -3.72 -15.18
C PRO A 202 -21.39 -3.98 -14.57
N ALA A 203 -22.29 -4.66 -15.29
CA ALA A 203 -23.62 -5.02 -14.78
C ALA A 203 -23.57 -6.03 -13.62
N ALA A 204 -22.64 -7.00 -13.66
CA ALA A 204 -22.48 -7.95 -12.57
C ALA A 204 -21.96 -7.28 -11.29
N VAL A 205 -20.98 -6.38 -11.41
CA VAL A 205 -20.45 -5.60 -10.29
C VAL A 205 -21.51 -4.64 -9.75
N ALA A 206 -22.24 -3.95 -10.63
CA ALA A 206 -23.33 -3.04 -10.27
C ALA A 206 -24.38 -3.73 -9.39
N ARG A 207 -24.82 -4.93 -9.79
CA ARG A 207 -25.77 -5.73 -8.99
C ARG A 207 -25.18 -6.18 -7.66
N ALA A 208 -23.93 -6.65 -7.65
CA ALA A 208 -23.31 -7.20 -6.45
C ALA A 208 -23.00 -6.14 -5.38
N LEU A 209 -22.65 -4.91 -5.80
CA LEU A 209 -22.25 -3.82 -4.90
C LEU A 209 -23.32 -2.72 -4.75
N GLY A 210 -24.47 -2.85 -5.41
CA GLY A 210 -25.51 -1.83 -5.42
C GLY A 210 -25.08 -0.52 -6.10
N TRP A 211 -24.20 -0.61 -7.09
CA TRP A 211 -23.62 0.55 -7.78
C TRP A 211 -24.33 0.86 -9.10
N SER A 212 -24.13 2.08 -9.58
CA SER A 212 -24.50 2.43 -10.95
C SER A 212 -23.58 1.71 -11.96
N PHE A 213 -24.09 1.51 -13.18
CA PHE A 213 -23.30 0.95 -14.29
C PHE A 213 -22.03 1.78 -14.58
N PRO A 214 -22.07 3.13 -14.70
CA PRO A 214 -20.87 3.93 -14.96
C PRO A 214 -19.81 3.83 -13.86
N GLN A 215 -20.22 3.73 -12.59
CA GLN A 215 -19.27 3.51 -11.48
C GLN A 215 -18.59 2.15 -11.61
N SER A 216 -19.36 1.10 -11.86
CA SER A 216 -18.86 -0.26 -12.00
C SER A 216 -17.90 -0.39 -13.19
N LEU A 217 -18.21 0.26 -14.31
CA LEU A 217 -17.34 0.32 -15.47
C LEU A 217 -16.01 1.01 -15.13
N ARG A 218 -16.05 2.19 -14.49
CA ARG A 218 -14.82 2.90 -14.06
C ARG A 218 -13.97 2.06 -13.10
N ALA A 219 -14.59 1.38 -12.15
CA ALA A 219 -13.86 0.53 -11.20
C ALA A 219 -13.15 -0.63 -11.92
N LEU A 220 -13.84 -1.32 -12.83
CA LEU A 220 -13.24 -2.40 -13.63
C LEU A 220 -12.13 -1.89 -14.56
N SER A 221 -12.34 -0.75 -15.23
CA SER A 221 -11.30 -0.12 -16.05
C SER A 221 -10.07 0.26 -15.23
N ALA A 222 -10.24 0.85 -14.04
CA ALA A 222 -9.13 1.18 -13.16
C ALA A 222 -8.34 -0.07 -12.73
N LEU A 223 -9.02 -1.18 -12.43
CA LEU A 223 -8.36 -2.44 -12.10
C LEU A 223 -7.64 -3.07 -13.29
N ARG A 224 -8.14 -2.88 -14.51
CA ARG A 224 -7.41 -3.26 -15.74
C ARG A 224 -6.16 -2.41 -15.90
N ASP A 225 -6.27 -1.10 -15.73
CA ASP A 225 -5.14 -0.16 -15.89
C ASP A 225 -4.06 -0.40 -14.82
N LEU A 226 -4.45 -0.88 -13.63
CA LEU A 226 -3.55 -1.35 -12.58
C LEU A 226 -3.04 -2.79 -12.78
N GLY A 227 -3.43 -3.46 -13.86
CA GLY A 227 -2.97 -4.80 -14.24
C GLY A 227 -3.61 -5.96 -13.47
N TYR A 228 -4.58 -5.71 -12.58
CA TYR A 228 -5.28 -6.75 -11.83
C TYR A 228 -6.29 -7.52 -12.70
N LEU A 229 -6.91 -6.82 -13.64
CA LEU A 229 -7.84 -7.42 -14.62
C LEU A 229 -7.25 -7.41 -16.02
N THR A 230 -7.57 -8.45 -16.78
CA THR A 230 -7.42 -8.48 -18.23
C THR A 230 -8.79 -8.41 -18.88
N GLU A 231 -8.91 -7.58 -19.90
CA GLU A 231 -10.11 -7.54 -20.74
C GLU A 231 -10.08 -8.74 -21.69
N SER A 232 -11.20 -9.47 -21.78
CA SER A 232 -11.30 -10.63 -22.66
C SER A 232 -11.38 -10.18 -24.12
N PRO A 233 -10.48 -10.66 -25.00
CA PRO A 233 -10.52 -10.29 -26.41
C PRO A 233 -11.69 -11.01 -27.08
N TYR A 234 -12.61 -10.24 -27.65
CA TYR A 234 -13.67 -10.77 -28.52
C TYR A 234 -13.47 -10.24 -29.94
N THR A 235 -13.47 -11.14 -30.92
CA THR A 235 -13.45 -10.78 -32.34
C THR A 235 -14.70 -9.99 -32.73
N VAL A 236 -15.85 -10.27 -32.08
CA VAL A 236 -17.08 -9.48 -32.17
C VAL A 236 -17.75 -9.41 -30.80
N ASN A 237 -17.90 -8.20 -30.25
CA ASN A 237 -18.71 -7.95 -29.05
C ASN A 237 -19.91 -7.07 -29.41
N ILE A 238 -21.01 -7.71 -29.82
CA ILE A 238 -22.23 -7.02 -30.28
C ILE A 238 -22.84 -6.14 -29.17
N SER A 239 -22.64 -6.51 -27.90
CA SER A 239 -23.17 -5.74 -26.77
C SER A 239 -22.40 -4.44 -26.48
N GLY A 240 -21.15 -4.32 -26.96
CA GLY A 240 -20.23 -3.26 -26.58
C GLY A 240 -19.81 -3.26 -25.10
N VAL A 241 -20.28 -4.22 -24.29
CA VAL A 241 -19.97 -4.28 -22.85
C VAL A 241 -18.69 -5.08 -22.64
N PRO A 242 -17.64 -4.49 -22.04
CA PRO A 242 -16.39 -5.20 -21.80
C PRO A 242 -16.57 -6.29 -20.74
N GLN A 243 -15.83 -7.38 -20.91
CA GLN A 243 -15.75 -8.48 -19.95
C GLN A 243 -14.32 -8.64 -19.46
N TYR A 244 -14.16 -8.86 -18.16
CA TYR A 244 -12.86 -8.87 -17.51
C TYR A 244 -12.64 -10.17 -16.75
N ARG A 245 -11.39 -10.61 -16.66
CA ARG A 245 -10.96 -11.72 -15.80
C ARG A 245 -9.77 -11.27 -14.97
N VAL A 246 -9.57 -11.90 -13.81
CA VAL A 246 -8.34 -11.68 -13.04
C VAL A 246 -7.16 -12.10 -13.91
N SER A 247 -6.14 -11.25 -13.98
CA SER A 247 -4.92 -11.49 -14.75
C SER A 247 -4.22 -12.77 -14.28
N ALA A 248 -3.45 -13.42 -15.17
CA ALA A 248 -2.56 -14.48 -14.73
C ALA A 248 -1.37 -13.87 -13.96
N CYS A 249 -1.22 -14.27 -12.69
CA CYS A 249 -0.12 -13.94 -11.79
C CYS A 249 0.44 -15.24 -11.18
#